data_AF-A0A0Q5H9I6-F1
#
_entry.id   AF-A0A0Q5H9I6-F1
#
_cell.length_a   1.000
_cell.length_b   1.000
_cell.length_c   1.000
_cell.angle_alpha   90.00
_cell.angle_beta   90.00
_cell.angle_gamma   90.00
#
_symmetry.space_group_name_H-M   'P 1'
#
loop_
_entity.id
_entity.type
_entity.pdbx_description
1 polymer ?
#
loop_
_entity_poly.entity_id
_entity_poly.type
_entity_poly.pdbx_seq_one_letter_code
_entity_poly.pdbx_strand_id
1 'polypeptide(L)'
;MLLVPVALTLALVGTLAFAMTRDGAMNAAAVDTQYRIEVARYAAASGVQVAKWRAAMGACNVNAAKFGTLAVPGGSVTVTNASLSGGVLSVSLKAEDGRQGGTQHTVKDRRMQLYDFSTRNATIIGAGDDDTTLVRIGSTRMVDATYMEATDGAAHPLLAFRLPPDVNRSLIVQADLKVTKQSGNSTQPGRALSVHRVTTAWEGREATWTNTGKGAWTTPGGDYAEPAVASVTIDPGRGADNGAYFVRVDPLVQGWADASFPNHGMLLKPTRLVNALFTSFNGANKPELIVRYFKRCT
;
A
#
# COMPACT_ATOMS: atom_id res chain seq x y z
N MET A 1 -19.11 -8.27 -83.56
CA MET A 1 -18.05 -8.77 -82.65
C MET A 1 -18.09 -8.05 -81.28
N LEU A 2 -19.24 -8.04 -80.59
CA LEU A 2 -19.42 -7.30 -79.32
C LEU A 2 -19.63 -8.19 -78.08
N LEU A 3 -19.66 -9.51 -78.26
CA LEU A 3 -19.92 -10.48 -77.18
C LEU A 3 -18.69 -10.79 -76.32
N VAL A 4 -17.49 -10.79 -76.91
CA VAL A 4 -16.24 -11.12 -76.21
C VAL A 4 -15.85 -10.04 -75.17
N PRO A 5 -15.94 -8.73 -75.46
CA PRO A 5 -15.61 -7.70 -74.47
C PRO A 5 -16.55 -7.73 -73.26
N VAL A 6 -17.85 -7.97 -73.49
CA VAL A 6 -18.88 -7.98 -72.42
C VAL A 6 -18.76 -9.23 -71.54
N ALA A 7 -18.46 -10.39 -72.12
CA ALA A 7 -18.22 -11.61 -71.35
C ALA A 7 -16.96 -11.46 -70.46
N LEU A 8 -15.92 -10.80 -70.95
CA LEU A 8 -14.69 -10.56 -70.20
C LEU A 8 -14.92 -9.61 -69.02
N THR A 9 -15.71 -8.54 -69.21
CA THR A 9 -16.03 -7.60 -68.11
C THR A 9 -16.91 -8.24 -67.05
N LEU A 10 -17.90 -9.06 -67.42
CA LEU A 10 -18.74 -9.80 -66.47
C LEU A 10 -17.94 -10.82 -65.67
N ALA A 11 -16.99 -11.53 -66.30
CA ALA A 11 -16.09 -12.44 -65.59
C ALA A 11 -15.18 -11.70 -64.59
N LEU A 12 -14.65 -10.53 -64.96
CA LEU A 12 -13.81 -9.71 -64.09
C LEU A 12 -14.60 -9.15 -62.89
N VAL A 13 -15.83 -8.70 -63.10
CA VAL A 13 -16.71 -8.21 -62.02
C VAL A 13 -17.09 -9.37 -61.09
N GLY A 14 -17.37 -10.56 -61.63
CA GLY A 14 -17.65 -11.76 -60.84
C GLY A 14 -16.48 -12.20 -59.97
N THR A 15 -15.25 -12.16 -60.49
CA THR A 15 -14.05 -12.53 -59.71
C THR A 15 -13.72 -11.49 -58.64
N LEU A 16 -13.88 -10.19 -58.93
CA LEU A 16 -13.72 -9.12 -57.94
C LEU A 16 -14.75 -9.21 -56.81
N ALA A 17 -16.02 -9.46 -57.14
CA ALA A 17 -17.07 -9.63 -56.15
C ALA A 17 -16.82 -10.87 -55.26
N PHE A 18 -16.38 -11.98 -55.85
CA PHE A 18 -16.00 -13.18 -55.11
C PHE A 18 -14.78 -12.93 -54.20
N ALA A 19 -13.75 -12.24 -54.69
CA ALA A 19 -12.57 -11.90 -53.90
C ALA A 19 -12.92 -10.99 -52.70
N MET A 20 -13.72 -9.94 -52.92
CA MET A 20 -14.17 -9.05 -51.85
C MET A 20 -15.02 -9.76 -50.79
N THR A 21 -15.91 -10.67 -51.21
CA THR A 21 -16.75 -11.46 -50.29
C THR A 21 -15.89 -12.42 -49.47
N ARG A 22 -14.88 -13.04 -50.11
CA ARG A 22 -13.93 -13.93 -49.44
C ARG A 22 -13.04 -13.18 -48.45
N ASP A 23 -12.50 -12.03 -48.82
CA ASP A 23 -11.65 -11.21 -47.95
C ASP A 23 -12.45 -10.66 -46.76
N GLY A 24 -13.71 -10.23 -46.98
CA GLY A 24 -14.62 -9.83 -45.91
C GLY A 24 -14.90 -10.98 -44.92
N ALA A 25 -15.15 -12.18 -45.43
CA ALA A 25 -15.35 -13.37 -44.59
C ALA A 25 -14.09 -13.78 -43.82
N MET A 26 -12.90 -13.69 -44.44
CA MET A 26 -11.63 -13.99 -43.77
C MET A 26 -11.32 -12.96 -42.68
N ASN A 27 -11.58 -11.68 -42.91
CA ASN A 27 -11.41 -10.64 -41.90
C ASN A 27 -12.38 -10.83 -40.71
N ALA A 28 -13.64 -11.16 -40.98
CA ALA A 28 -14.62 -11.46 -39.92
C ALA A 28 -14.21 -12.70 -39.09
N ALA A 29 -13.74 -13.76 -39.75
CA ALA A 29 -13.26 -14.97 -39.08
C ALA A 29 -11.97 -14.72 -38.25
N ALA A 30 -11.07 -13.88 -38.76
CA ALA A 30 -9.86 -13.47 -38.04
C ALA A 30 -10.20 -12.67 -36.77
N VAL A 31 -11.13 -11.72 -36.87
CA VAL A 31 -11.62 -10.93 -35.71
C VAL A 31 -12.32 -11.81 -34.69
N ASP A 32 -13.17 -12.75 -35.12
CA ASP A 32 -13.83 -13.69 -34.20
C ASP A 32 -12.80 -14.55 -33.46
N THR A 33 -11.77 -15.04 -34.17
CA THR A 33 -10.68 -15.82 -33.56
C THR A 33 -9.89 -14.99 -32.55
N GLN A 34 -9.56 -13.74 -32.87
CA GLN A 34 -8.87 -12.83 -31.95
C GLN A 34 -9.73 -12.54 -30.71
N TYR A 35 -11.02 -12.30 -30.89
CA TYR A 35 -11.95 -12.08 -29.79
C TYR A 35 -11.99 -13.30 -28.85
N ARG A 36 -12.06 -14.51 -29.39
CA ARG A 36 -12.06 -15.76 -28.61
C ARG A 36 -10.79 -15.93 -27.77
N ILE A 37 -9.62 -15.64 -28.34
CA ILE A 37 -8.33 -15.65 -27.62
C ILE A 37 -8.36 -14.67 -26.45
N GLU A 38 -8.89 -13.46 -26.68
CA GLU A 38 -8.92 -12.42 -25.66
C GLU A 38 -9.89 -12.75 -24.52
N VAL A 39 -11.06 -13.31 -24.83
CA VAL A 39 -12.00 -13.83 -23.83
C VAL A 39 -11.32 -14.89 -22.95
N ALA A 40 -10.63 -15.86 -23.56
CA ALA A 40 -9.92 -16.89 -22.81
C ALA A 40 -8.78 -16.31 -21.95
N ARG A 41 -8.08 -15.27 -22.43
CA ARG A 41 -7.04 -14.55 -21.67
C ARG A 41 -7.62 -13.81 -20.46
N TYR A 42 -8.70 -13.06 -20.63
CA TYR A 42 -9.37 -12.36 -19.53
C TYR A 42 -9.96 -13.32 -18.50
N ALA A 43 -10.56 -14.41 -18.96
CA ALA A 43 -11.05 -15.48 -18.10
C ALA A 43 -9.91 -16.06 -17.25
N ALA A 44 -8.77 -16.38 -17.89
CA ALA A 44 -7.60 -16.88 -17.20
C ALA A 44 -7.06 -15.88 -16.15
N ALA A 45 -6.93 -14.60 -16.51
CA ALA A 45 -6.49 -13.56 -15.59
C ALA A 45 -7.42 -13.41 -14.37
N SER A 46 -8.73 -13.49 -14.59
CA SER A 46 -9.74 -13.44 -13.53
C SER A 46 -9.65 -14.68 -12.64
N GLY A 47 -9.50 -15.87 -13.22
CA GLY A 47 -9.35 -17.11 -12.46
C GLY A 47 -8.12 -17.14 -11.55
N VAL A 48 -7.02 -16.50 -11.97
CA VAL A 48 -5.84 -16.30 -11.12
C VAL A 48 -6.19 -15.49 -9.87
N GLN A 49 -6.95 -14.40 -10.03
CA GLN A 49 -7.37 -13.56 -8.90
C GLN A 49 -8.36 -14.28 -7.98
N VAL A 50 -9.29 -15.07 -8.54
CA VAL A 50 -10.21 -15.89 -7.76
C VAL A 50 -9.44 -16.95 -6.95
N ALA A 51 -8.46 -17.61 -7.55
CA ALA A 51 -7.60 -18.58 -6.85
C ALA A 51 -6.86 -17.92 -5.68
N LYS A 52 -6.29 -16.72 -5.91
CA LYS A 52 -5.63 -15.92 -4.87
C LYS A 52 -6.60 -15.57 -3.74
N TRP A 53 -7.77 -15.03 -4.06
CA TRP A 53 -8.76 -14.62 -3.07
C TRP A 53 -9.25 -15.81 -2.23
N ARG A 54 -9.56 -16.95 -2.86
CA ARG A 54 -9.98 -18.16 -2.14
C ARG A 54 -8.89 -18.69 -1.21
N ALA A 55 -7.65 -18.73 -1.67
CA ALA A 55 -6.52 -19.13 -0.85
C ALA A 55 -6.31 -18.19 0.35
N ALA A 56 -6.46 -16.88 0.13
CA ALA A 56 -6.33 -15.85 1.16
C ALA A 56 -7.45 -15.95 2.22
N MET A 57 -8.70 -16.12 1.78
CA MET A 57 -9.87 -16.30 2.67
C MET A 57 -9.83 -17.62 3.43
N GLY A 58 -9.25 -18.67 2.85
CA GLY A 58 -9.06 -19.97 3.48
C GLY A 58 -7.88 -20.04 4.44
N ALA A 59 -7.47 -18.92 5.05
CA ALA A 59 -6.30 -18.84 5.94
C ALA A 59 -5.02 -19.41 5.30
N CYS A 60 -4.68 -18.93 4.10
CA CYS A 60 -3.54 -19.40 3.31
C CYS A 60 -3.62 -20.86 2.84
N ASN A 61 -4.81 -21.46 2.76
CA ASN A 61 -4.97 -22.84 2.30
C ASN A 61 -4.85 -22.95 0.77
N VAL A 62 -3.77 -23.56 0.30
CA VAL A 62 -3.55 -23.82 -1.14
C VAL A 62 -4.65 -24.67 -1.79
N ASN A 63 -5.32 -25.54 -1.04
CA ASN A 63 -6.40 -26.35 -1.57
C ASN A 63 -7.65 -25.51 -1.85
N ALA A 64 -7.87 -24.42 -1.11
CA ALA A 64 -8.94 -23.48 -1.41
C ALA A 64 -8.71 -22.77 -2.76
N ALA A 65 -7.45 -22.62 -3.19
CA ALA A 65 -7.10 -22.08 -4.51
C ALA A 65 -7.56 -23.00 -5.66
N LYS A 66 -7.68 -24.32 -5.41
CA LYS A 66 -8.07 -25.33 -6.39
C LYS A 66 -9.60 -25.43 -6.48
N PHE A 67 -10.22 -24.46 -7.13
CA PHE A 67 -11.68 -24.37 -7.22
C PHE A 67 -12.33 -25.26 -8.30
N GLY A 68 -11.62 -26.24 -8.86
CA GLY A 68 -12.11 -27.04 -9.97
C GLY A 68 -12.36 -26.17 -11.21
N THR A 69 -13.46 -26.44 -11.92
CA THR A 69 -13.91 -25.64 -13.08
C THR A 69 -14.93 -24.60 -12.63
N LEU A 70 -14.63 -23.33 -12.87
CA LEU A 70 -15.53 -22.20 -12.65
C LEU A 70 -16.08 -21.71 -13.99
N ALA A 71 -17.40 -21.64 -14.11
CA ALA A 71 -18.04 -20.98 -15.24
C ALA A 71 -17.91 -19.46 -15.11
N VAL A 72 -17.51 -18.79 -16.18
CA VAL A 72 -17.45 -17.33 -16.29
C VAL A 72 -18.25 -16.89 -17.51
N PRO A 73 -18.73 -15.64 -17.58
CA PRO A 73 -19.41 -15.16 -18.79
C PRO A 73 -18.54 -15.38 -20.03
N GLY A 74 -19.02 -16.18 -20.98
CA GLY A 74 -18.31 -16.48 -22.23
C GLY A 74 -17.27 -17.59 -22.16
N GLY A 75 -17.12 -18.33 -21.05
CA GLY A 75 -16.17 -19.43 -20.96
C GLY A 75 -16.12 -20.16 -19.62
N SER A 76 -15.05 -20.91 -19.40
CA SER A 76 -14.77 -21.59 -18.14
C SER A 76 -13.29 -21.50 -17.78
N VAL A 77 -12.97 -21.63 -16.50
CA VAL A 77 -11.59 -21.63 -15.99
C VAL A 77 -11.41 -22.79 -15.03
N THR A 78 -10.37 -23.59 -15.24
CA THR A 78 -10.01 -24.72 -14.39
C THR A 78 -8.60 -24.58 -13.86
N VAL A 79 -8.44 -24.66 -12.54
CA VAL A 79 -7.12 -24.69 -11.90
C VAL A 79 -6.51 -26.08 -12.08
N THR A 80 -5.39 -26.15 -12.79
CA THR A 80 -4.64 -27.39 -13.05
C THR A 80 -3.67 -27.71 -11.94
N ASN A 81 -3.01 -26.69 -11.38
CA ASN A 81 -2.08 -26.86 -10.28
C ASN A 81 -2.08 -25.60 -9.39
N ALA A 82 -1.87 -25.80 -8.10
CA ALA A 82 -1.64 -24.73 -7.15
C ALA A 82 -0.66 -25.22 -6.08
N SER A 83 0.36 -24.41 -5.80
CA SER A 83 1.34 -24.64 -4.73
C SER A 83 1.54 -23.33 -3.95
N LEU A 84 1.84 -23.45 -2.65
CA LEU A 84 2.15 -22.32 -1.78
C LEU A 84 3.52 -22.59 -1.14
N SER A 85 4.44 -21.64 -1.25
CA SER A 85 5.77 -21.73 -0.65
C SER A 85 6.29 -20.33 -0.31
N GLY A 86 6.75 -20.11 0.94
CA GLY A 86 7.27 -18.82 1.38
C GLY A 86 6.24 -17.69 1.30
N GLY A 87 4.96 -18.03 1.47
CA GLY A 87 3.82 -17.15 1.26
C GLY A 87 3.53 -16.78 -0.20
N VAL A 88 4.22 -17.37 -1.17
CA VAL A 88 3.98 -17.14 -2.59
C VAL A 88 3.11 -18.26 -3.15
N LEU A 89 1.92 -17.89 -3.61
CA LEU A 89 1.01 -18.79 -4.30
C LEU A 89 1.39 -18.86 -5.77
N SER A 90 1.70 -20.06 -6.24
CA SER A 90 1.92 -20.40 -7.64
C SER A 90 0.68 -21.09 -8.19
N VAL A 91 0.05 -20.53 -9.22
CA VAL A 91 -1.16 -21.08 -9.84
C VAL A 91 -0.93 -21.34 -11.32
N SER A 92 -1.27 -22.55 -11.76
CA SER A 92 -1.42 -22.89 -13.17
C SER A 92 -2.88 -23.19 -13.47
N LEU A 93 -3.44 -22.56 -14.49
CA LEU A 93 -4.83 -22.75 -14.88
C LEU A 93 -5.02 -22.74 -16.38
N LYS A 94 -6.15 -23.29 -16.79
CA LYS A 94 -6.59 -23.37 -18.17
C LYS A 94 -7.94 -22.68 -18.28
N ALA A 95 -8.07 -21.75 -19.20
CA ALA A 95 -9.33 -21.12 -19.57
C ALA A 95 -9.76 -21.59 -20.95
N GLU A 96 -11.06 -21.75 -21.16
CA GLU A 96 -11.66 -22.16 -22.41
C GLU A 96 -12.85 -21.25 -22.73
N ASP A 97 -12.99 -20.83 -23.99
CA ASP A 97 -14.19 -20.12 -24.42
C ASP A 97 -15.43 -21.04 -24.40
N GLY A 98 -16.63 -20.45 -24.27
CA GLY A 98 -17.88 -21.21 -24.11
C GLY A 98 -18.44 -21.81 -25.40
N ARG A 99 -17.72 -21.78 -26.53
CA ARG A 99 -18.20 -22.30 -27.83
C ARG A 99 -17.65 -23.70 -28.07
N GLN A 100 -18.33 -24.51 -28.90
CA GLN A 100 -17.87 -25.86 -29.21
C GLN A 100 -16.50 -25.83 -29.92
N GLY A 101 -15.55 -26.65 -29.45
CA GLY A 101 -14.15 -26.60 -29.90
C GLY A 101 -13.40 -25.37 -29.38
N GLY A 102 -13.68 -24.98 -28.13
CA GLY A 102 -13.28 -23.71 -27.55
C GLY A 102 -11.77 -23.42 -27.61
N THR A 103 -11.42 -22.17 -27.92
CA THR A 103 -10.04 -21.70 -27.85
C THR A 103 -9.58 -21.74 -26.40
N GLN A 104 -8.43 -22.35 -26.17
CA GLN A 104 -7.88 -22.54 -24.83
C GLN A 104 -6.71 -21.58 -24.60
N HIS A 105 -6.70 -20.97 -23.42
CA HIS A 105 -5.58 -20.20 -22.93
C HIS A 105 -5.05 -20.80 -21.63
N THR A 106 -3.75 -21.05 -21.55
CA THR A 106 -3.14 -21.64 -20.36
C THR A 106 -2.19 -20.64 -19.71
N VAL A 107 -2.40 -20.41 -18.42
CA VAL A 107 -1.47 -19.66 -17.57
C VAL A 107 -0.67 -20.69 -16.78
N LYS A 108 0.66 -20.63 -16.89
CA LYS A 108 1.58 -21.52 -16.18
C LYS A 108 2.30 -20.74 -15.09
N ASP A 109 2.33 -21.31 -13.89
CA ASP A 109 3.12 -20.85 -12.73
C ASP A 109 3.02 -19.34 -12.46
N ARG A 110 1.79 -18.82 -12.40
CA ARG A 110 1.58 -17.44 -12.00
C ARG A 110 1.81 -17.30 -10.51
N ARG A 111 2.90 -16.60 -10.15
CA ARG A 111 3.34 -16.35 -8.77
C ARG A 111 2.71 -15.08 -8.21
N MET A 112 2.16 -15.17 -7.01
CA MET A 112 1.52 -14.03 -6.32
C MET A 112 1.80 -14.09 -4.82
N GLN A 113 2.09 -12.93 -4.22
CA GLN A 113 2.16 -12.83 -2.77
C GLN A 113 0.77 -13.05 -2.16
N LEU A 114 0.68 -13.98 -1.22
CA LEU A 114 -0.54 -14.30 -0.48
C LEU A 114 -0.48 -13.71 0.92
N TYR A 115 -1.64 -13.21 1.37
CA TYR A 115 -1.88 -12.72 2.72
C TYR A 115 -3.11 -13.44 3.26
N ASP A 116 -3.11 -13.70 4.56
CA ASP A 116 -4.29 -14.18 5.27
C ASP A 116 -5.26 -13.00 5.44
N PHE A 117 -6.44 -13.10 4.84
CA PHE A 117 -7.45 -12.04 4.91
C PHE A 117 -8.19 -12.02 6.27
N SER A 118 -7.75 -12.80 7.25
CA SER A 118 -8.09 -12.57 8.65
C SER A 118 -7.48 -11.23 9.12
N THR A 119 -8.36 -10.31 9.50
CA THR A 119 -7.93 -8.99 9.98
C THR A 119 -7.26 -9.13 11.34
N ARG A 120 -6.04 -8.61 11.47
CA ARG A 120 -5.32 -8.52 12.74
C ARG A 120 -5.14 -7.07 13.17
N ASN A 121 -5.10 -6.86 14.48
CA ASN A 121 -4.86 -5.55 15.09
C ASN A 121 -3.62 -5.64 15.98
N ALA A 122 -2.77 -4.64 15.92
CA ALA A 122 -1.65 -4.45 16.84
C ALA A 122 -1.66 -3.00 17.35
N THR A 123 -1.61 -2.83 18.67
CA THR A 123 -1.37 -1.52 19.29
C THR A 123 0.06 -1.53 19.80
N ILE A 124 0.92 -0.71 19.19
CA ILE A 124 2.33 -0.62 19.54
C ILE A 124 2.49 0.52 20.53
N ILE A 125 2.99 0.18 21.72
CA ILE A 125 3.14 1.10 22.85
C ILE A 125 4.54 0.92 23.46
N GLY A 126 5.47 1.83 23.15
CA GLY A 126 6.63 2.21 23.97
C GLY A 126 7.74 1.17 24.26
N ALA A 127 7.50 -0.13 24.12
CA ALA A 127 8.45 -1.16 24.53
C ALA A 127 9.55 -1.35 23.48
N GLY A 128 10.69 -0.69 23.69
CA GLY A 128 11.80 -0.64 22.72
C GLY A 128 11.62 0.43 21.63
N ASP A 129 10.70 1.36 21.86
CA ASP A 129 10.48 2.58 21.08
C ASP A 129 11.32 3.72 21.67
N ASP A 130 11.59 4.74 20.89
CA ASP A 130 12.43 5.87 21.29
C ASP A 130 11.74 7.19 20.95
N ASP A 131 11.87 8.20 21.81
CA ASP A 131 11.37 9.54 21.57
C ASP A 131 12.29 10.63 22.12
N THR A 132 12.23 11.78 21.47
CA THR A 132 12.98 12.97 21.88
C THR A 132 12.37 14.21 21.24
N THR A 133 12.83 15.38 21.65
CA THR A 133 12.50 16.64 20.98
C THR A 133 13.78 17.27 20.43
N LEU A 134 13.80 17.54 19.13
CA LEU A 134 14.85 18.36 18.52
C LEU A 134 14.57 19.81 18.88
N VAL A 135 15.43 20.40 19.72
CA VAL A 135 15.24 21.75 20.25
C VAL A 135 16.35 22.67 19.76
N ARG A 136 16.01 23.76 19.07
CA ARG A 136 16.96 24.78 18.59
C ARG A 136 17.70 25.42 19.78
N ILE A 137 19.01 25.63 19.64
CA ILE A 137 19.91 26.13 20.70
C ILE A 137 19.31 27.35 21.42
N GLY A 138 19.25 27.31 22.76
CA GLY A 138 18.70 28.36 23.62
C GLY A 138 17.56 27.89 24.54
N SER A 139 16.97 26.73 24.27
CA SER A 139 15.94 26.09 25.10
C SER A 139 16.46 24.82 25.78
N THR A 140 15.95 24.55 26.99
CA THR A 140 16.37 23.42 27.82
C THR A 140 16.06 22.10 27.13
N ARG A 141 17.05 21.22 27.06
CA ARG A 141 16.86 19.86 26.55
C ARG A 141 15.92 19.09 27.47
N MET A 142 14.87 18.52 26.89
CA MET A 142 13.87 17.72 27.61
C MET A 142 14.34 16.26 27.69
N VAL A 143 15.27 15.96 28.59
CA VAL A 143 15.72 14.58 28.86
C VAL A 143 14.80 13.96 29.92
N ASP A 144 14.33 12.74 29.71
CA ASP A 144 13.41 12.01 30.62
C ASP A 144 12.11 12.75 30.94
N ALA A 145 11.75 13.73 30.12
CA ALA A 145 10.48 14.41 30.25
C ALA A 145 9.33 13.45 29.94
N THR A 146 8.21 13.64 30.63
CA THR A 146 6.94 12.96 30.33
C THR A 146 6.23 13.59 29.13
N TYR A 147 6.85 14.59 28.50
CA TYR A 147 6.34 15.33 27.36
C TYR A 147 7.42 15.64 26.31
N MET A 148 6.97 15.89 25.08
CA MET A 148 7.71 16.40 23.95
C MET A 148 7.14 17.76 23.56
N GLU A 149 8.00 18.69 23.15
CA GLU A 149 7.57 20.04 22.74
C GLU A 149 7.46 20.16 21.22
N ALA A 150 6.36 20.73 20.74
CA ALA A 150 6.20 21.12 19.35
C ALA A 150 6.04 22.65 19.26
N THR A 151 7.08 23.30 18.71
CA THR A 151 7.13 24.73 18.46
C THR A 151 7.66 24.99 17.05
N ASP A 152 6.90 25.74 16.25
CA ASP A 152 7.25 26.07 14.88
C ASP A 152 8.62 26.75 14.79
N GLY A 153 9.51 26.18 13.98
CA GLY A 153 10.87 26.65 13.78
C GLY A 153 11.83 26.47 14.96
N ALA A 154 11.40 25.85 16.08
CA ALA A 154 12.21 25.75 17.29
C ALA A 154 12.22 24.37 17.97
N ALA A 155 11.13 23.60 17.92
CA ALA A 155 11.02 22.31 18.57
C ALA A 155 10.23 21.30 17.72
N HIS A 156 10.88 20.18 17.35
CA HIS A 156 10.25 19.10 16.58
C HIS A 156 10.30 17.78 17.38
N PRO A 157 9.15 17.21 17.76
CA PRO A 157 9.12 15.86 18.32
C PRO A 157 9.56 14.80 17.32
N LEU A 158 10.35 13.83 17.80
CA LEU A 158 10.71 12.61 17.09
C LEU A 158 10.13 11.40 17.80
N LEU A 159 9.58 10.47 17.03
CA LEU A 159 8.98 9.22 17.51
C LEU A 159 9.47 8.04 16.67
N ALA A 160 10.08 7.04 17.29
CA ALA A 160 10.44 5.79 16.64
C ALA A 160 9.67 4.62 17.26
N PHE A 161 8.87 3.93 16.44
CA PHE A 161 8.16 2.72 16.84
C PHE A 161 8.85 1.48 16.29
N ARG A 162 9.03 0.46 17.12
CA ARG A 162 9.50 -0.86 16.71
C ARG A 162 8.31 -1.72 16.30
N LEU A 163 8.23 -2.04 15.02
CA LEU A 163 7.17 -2.91 14.51
C LEU A 163 7.34 -4.35 15.06
N PRO A 164 6.27 -4.98 15.56
CA PRO A 164 6.34 -6.37 15.99
C PRO A 164 6.60 -7.29 14.78
N PRO A 165 7.25 -8.45 14.98
CA PRO A 165 7.60 -9.36 13.88
C PRO A 165 6.42 -9.76 12.99
N ASP A 166 5.21 -9.83 13.56
CA ASP A 166 3.99 -10.19 12.84
C ASP A 166 3.49 -9.12 11.86
N VAL A 167 3.86 -7.85 12.05
CA VAL A 167 3.56 -6.74 11.12
C VAL A 167 4.61 -6.68 10.00
N ASN A 168 5.80 -7.25 10.22
CA ASN A 168 6.83 -7.29 9.19
C ASN A 168 6.35 -8.09 7.97
N ARG A 169 6.50 -7.50 6.78
CA ARG A 169 6.04 -8.04 5.49
C ARG A 169 4.54 -8.24 5.38
N SER A 170 3.74 -7.65 6.26
CA SER A 170 2.28 -7.69 6.22
C SER A 170 1.69 -6.66 5.25
N LEU A 171 0.43 -6.86 4.87
CA LEU A 171 -0.33 -5.85 4.13
C LEU A 171 -1.09 -4.97 5.13
N ILE A 172 -0.70 -3.70 5.21
CA ILE A 172 -1.30 -2.71 6.09
C ILE A 172 -2.63 -2.26 5.47
N VAL A 173 -3.71 -2.43 6.23
CA VAL A 173 -5.04 -1.96 5.87
C VAL A 173 -5.27 -0.57 6.45
N GLN A 174 -4.77 -0.33 7.66
CA GLN A 174 -4.88 0.94 8.35
C GLN A 174 -3.75 1.10 9.37
N ALA A 175 -3.20 2.29 9.51
CA ALA A 175 -2.28 2.66 10.57
C ALA A 175 -2.61 4.06 11.07
N ASP A 176 -2.91 4.19 12.35
CA ASP A 176 -3.19 5.46 13.02
C ASP A 176 -2.15 5.72 14.10
N LEU A 177 -1.51 6.88 14.00
CA LEU A 177 -0.70 7.44 15.07
C LEU A 177 -1.61 8.19 16.04
N LYS A 178 -1.62 7.76 17.31
CA LYS A 178 -2.23 8.49 18.42
C LYS A 178 -1.15 9.31 19.13
N VAL A 179 -1.39 10.61 19.28
CA VAL A 179 -0.59 11.49 20.16
C VAL A 179 -1.53 12.23 21.12
N THR A 180 -1.15 12.30 22.38
CA THR A 180 -1.95 12.96 23.41
C THR A 180 -1.34 14.33 23.71
N LYS A 181 -2.16 15.39 23.66
CA LYS A 181 -1.70 16.72 24.06
C LYS A 181 -1.88 16.89 25.57
N GLN A 182 -0.82 17.35 26.24
CA GLN A 182 -0.81 17.66 27.66
C GLN A 182 -1.11 19.14 27.91
N SER A 183 -0.54 20.04 27.11
CA SER A 183 -0.81 21.48 27.26
C SER A 183 -0.51 22.25 25.99
N GLY A 184 -0.95 23.51 25.93
CA GLY A 184 -0.68 24.41 24.82
C GLY A 184 -1.16 25.83 25.08
N ASN A 185 -0.86 26.74 24.15
CA ASN A 185 -1.23 28.13 24.29
C ASN A 185 -2.63 28.43 23.76
N SER A 186 -3.62 28.54 24.65
CA SER A 186 -5.04 28.77 24.29
C SER A 186 -5.36 30.09 23.60
N THR A 187 -4.42 31.04 23.54
CA THR A 187 -4.65 32.32 22.85
C THR A 187 -4.29 32.26 21.36
N GLN A 188 -3.72 31.15 20.91
CA GLN A 188 -3.43 30.94 19.50
C GLN A 188 -4.62 30.25 18.82
N PRO A 189 -4.97 30.53 17.56
CA PRO A 189 -5.94 29.72 16.83
C PRO A 189 -5.35 28.35 16.50
N GLY A 190 -6.17 27.30 16.38
CA GLY A 190 -5.72 25.93 16.08
C GLY A 190 -4.82 25.82 14.85
N ARG A 191 -3.88 24.88 14.89
CA ARG A 191 -2.70 24.80 14.00
C ARG A 191 -2.35 23.40 13.58
N ALA A 192 -1.63 23.29 12.47
CA ALA A 192 -1.26 21.99 11.93
C ALA A 192 -0.07 21.38 12.68
N LEU A 193 -0.16 20.07 12.94
CA LEU A 193 0.95 19.19 13.25
C LEU A 193 1.03 18.16 12.14
N SER A 194 2.13 18.18 11.38
CA SER A 194 2.34 17.31 10.23
C SER A 194 3.29 16.18 10.56
N VAL A 195 3.01 14.98 10.08
CA VAL A 195 3.84 13.80 10.28
C VAL A 195 4.71 13.61 9.05
N HIS A 196 6.02 13.57 9.24
CA HIS A 196 7.00 13.31 8.19
C HIS A 196 7.80 12.04 8.48
N ARG A 197 8.20 11.34 7.41
CA ARG A 197 9.13 10.22 7.51
C ARG A 197 10.54 10.75 7.78
N VAL A 198 11.18 10.28 8.83
CA VAL A 198 12.60 10.56 9.08
C VAL A 198 13.45 9.75 8.10
N THR A 199 14.45 10.39 7.48
CA THR A 199 15.30 9.75 6.46
C THR A 199 16.69 9.37 6.97
N THR A 200 17.10 9.91 8.11
CA THR A 200 18.42 9.68 8.70
C THR A 200 18.27 9.01 10.06
N ALA A 201 19.03 7.94 10.31
CA ALA A 201 19.04 7.27 11.60
C ALA A 201 19.49 8.23 12.71
N TRP A 202 18.87 8.12 13.88
CA TRP A 202 19.19 8.93 15.05
C TRP A 202 19.23 8.06 16.30
N GLU A 203 19.87 8.58 17.34
CA GLU A 203 19.94 7.97 18.66
C GLU A 203 19.14 8.82 19.64
N GLY A 204 18.16 8.20 20.29
CA GLY A 204 17.24 8.79 21.24
C GLY A 204 17.71 10.03 21.95
N ARG A 205 18.41 9.75 23.05
CA ARG A 205 18.93 10.72 24.02
C ARG A 205 20.13 11.51 23.51
N GLU A 206 20.56 11.35 22.27
CA GLU A 206 21.74 12.02 21.72
C GLU A 206 21.38 12.95 20.56
N ALA A 207 20.23 12.73 19.92
CA ALA A 207 19.70 13.64 18.93
C ALA A 207 19.41 15.03 19.52
N THR A 208 19.77 16.06 18.76
CA THR A 208 19.63 17.49 19.04
C THR A 208 19.28 18.23 17.74
N TRP A 209 19.03 19.53 17.77
CA TRP A 209 18.69 20.29 16.56
C TRP A 209 19.71 20.19 15.42
N THR A 210 21.00 20.00 15.72
CA THR A 210 22.07 19.97 14.71
C THR A 210 22.76 18.61 14.59
N ASN A 211 22.47 17.65 15.48
CA ASN A 211 23.15 16.35 15.52
C ASN A 211 22.14 15.21 15.73
N THR A 212 22.36 14.06 15.08
CA THR A 212 21.53 12.85 15.16
C THR A 212 21.88 11.96 16.36
N GLY A 213 22.95 12.27 17.10
CA GLY A 213 23.68 11.39 18.01
C GLY A 213 24.88 10.71 17.35
N LYS A 214 24.79 10.43 16.04
CA LYS A 214 25.85 9.77 15.26
C LYS A 214 26.61 10.70 14.30
N GLY A 215 26.19 11.96 14.19
CA GLY A 215 26.70 12.91 13.19
C GLY A 215 25.76 14.08 13.01
N ALA A 216 26.04 14.98 12.07
CA ALA A 216 25.19 16.13 11.80
C ALA A 216 23.93 15.73 11.00
N TRP A 217 22.82 16.43 11.22
CA TRP A 217 21.71 16.45 10.24
C TRP A 217 22.18 17.15 8.96
N THR A 218 21.58 16.81 7.83
CA THR A 218 21.77 17.56 6.58
C THR A 218 21.18 18.97 6.70
N THR A 219 20.00 19.07 7.32
CA THR A 219 19.36 20.34 7.65
C THR A 219 19.07 20.41 9.16
N PRO A 220 19.42 21.50 9.86
CA PRO A 220 19.08 21.66 11.27
C PRO A 220 17.56 21.53 11.49
N GLY A 221 17.18 20.80 12.54
CA GLY A 221 15.79 20.46 12.84
C GLY A 221 15.34 19.11 12.30
N GLY A 222 16.24 18.32 11.72
CA GLY A 222 16.02 16.92 11.33
C GLY A 222 15.97 16.70 9.83
N ASP A 223 16.37 15.50 9.39
CA ASP A 223 16.27 15.06 8.01
C ASP A 223 14.98 14.26 7.81
N TYR A 224 14.07 14.79 6.99
CA TYR A 224 12.77 14.20 6.74
C TYR A 224 12.32 14.36 5.29
N ALA A 225 11.43 13.47 4.84
CA ALA A 225 10.88 13.51 3.49
C ALA A 225 9.71 14.49 3.37
N GLU A 226 9.64 15.17 2.23
CA GLU A 226 8.47 15.91 1.76
C GLU A 226 7.78 15.11 0.61
N PRO A 227 6.45 15.21 0.47
CA PRO A 227 5.52 15.93 1.33
C PRO A 227 5.29 15.22 2.68
N ALA A 228 4.64 15.91 3.63
CA ALA A 228 4.12 15.28 4.85
C ALA A 228 3.25 14.05 4.51
N VAL A 229 3.38 13.01 5.31
CA VAL A 229 2.56 11.79 5.22
C VAL A 229 1.11 12.10 5.58
N ALA A 230 0.93 12.93 6.60
CA ALA A 230 -0.37 13.36 7.08
C ALA A 230 -0.26 14.63 7.92
N SER A 231 -1.40 15.27 8.19
CA SER A 231 -1.46 16.47 9.03
C SER A 231 -2.76 16.50 9.81
N VAL A 232 -2.71 17.02 11.02
CA VAL A 232 -3.87 17.19 11.90
C VAL A 232 -3.90 18.60 12.47
N THR A 233 -5.10 19.17 12.61
CA THR A 233 -5.27 20.45 13.30
C THR A 233 -5.35 20.20 14.81
N ILE A 234 -4.45 20.82 15.55
CA ILE A 234 -4.36 20.79 17.00
C ILE A 234 -5.17 21.95 17.58
N ASP A 235 -6.06 21.62 18.53
CA ASP A 235 -6.77 22.62 19.33
C ASP A 235 -5.79 23.31 20.28
N PRO A 236 -5.80 24.65 20.38
CA PRO A 236 -4.87 25.42 21.21
C PRO A 236 -5.19 25.43 22.72
N GLY A 237 -6.41 25.06 23.14
CA GLY A 237 -6.96 25.21 24.49
C GLY A 237 -6.07 24.72 25.64
N ARG A 238 -6.25 25.33 26.83
CA ARG A 238 -5.37 25.28 28.02
C ARG A 238 -5.72 24.21 29.06
N GLY A 239 -6.75 23.39 28.83
CA GLY A 239 -7.10 22.29 29.74
C GLY A 239 -5.94 21.30 29.87
N ALA A 240 -5.76 20.71 31.06
CA ALA A 240 -4.64 19.83 31.40
C ALA A 240 -4.58 18.52 30.58
N ASP A 241 -5.64 18.21 29.82
CA ASP A 241 -5.77 17.01 28.98
C ASP A 241 -6.48 17.34 27.66
N ASN A 242 -5.88 18.19 26.81
CA ASN A 242 -6.57 18.64 25.60
C ASN A 242 -6.44 17.64 24.42
N GLY A 243 -7.04 16.46 24.60
CA GLY A 243 -7.42 15.50 23.55
C GLY A 243 -6.33 14.56 23.04
N ALA A 244 -6.76 13.35 22.66
CA ALA A 244 -5.98 12.44 21.83
C ALA A 244 -6.24 12.76 20.35
N TYR A 245 -5.17 12.98 19.60
CA TYR A 245 -5.21 13.23 18.15
C TYR A 245 -4.82 11.95 17.42
N PHE A 246 -5.59 11.60 16.40
CA PHE A 246 -5.34 10.45 15.55
C PHE A 246 -4.96 10.92 14.16
N VAL A 247 -3.87 10.38 13.63
CA VAL A 247 -3.34 10.73 12.31
C VAL A 247 -3.09 9.46 11.50
N ARG A 248 -3.72 9.37 10.33
CA ARG A 248 -3.58 8.24 9.41
C ARG A 248 -2.20 8.25 8.74
N VAL A 249 -1.40 7.22 8.97
CA VAL A 249 -0.01 7.08 8.50
C VAL A 249 0.21 5.79 7.71
N ASP A 250 -0.85 5.28 7.08
CA ASP A 250 -0.90 4.05 6.28
C ASP A 250 0.33 3.84 5.36
N PRO A 251 0.70 4.78 4.46
CA PRO A 251 1.79 4.55 3.51
C PRO A 251 3.17 4.47 4.18
N LEU A 252 3.34 5.12 5.33
CA LEU A 252 4.59 5.11 6.08
C LEU A 252 4.83 3.73 6.71
N VAL A 253 3.81 3.21 7.39
CA VAL A 253 3.88 1.88 8.04
C VAL A 253 3.95 0.77 6.99
N GLN A 254 3.25 0.91 5.85
CA GLN A 254 3.37 -0.05 4.73
C GLN A 254 4.81 -0.11 4.20
N GLY A 255 5.46 1.05 4.01
CA GLY A 255 6.84 1.08 3.53
C GLY A 255 7.84 0.46 4.52
N TRP A 256 7.59 0.59 5.83
CA TRP A 256 8.36 -0.12 6.86
C TRP A 256 8.11 -1.63 6.85
N ALA A 257 6.85 -2.06 6.73
CA ALA A 257 6.48 -3.46 6.68
C ALA A 257 7.09 -4.17 5.46
N ASP A 258 7.10 -3.52 4.30
CA ASP A 258 7.69 -4.08 3.07
C ASP A 258 9.20 -3.86 2.94
N ALA A 259 9.82 -3.18 3.91
CA ALA A 259 11.22 -2.75 3.87
C ALA A 259 11.59 -1.93 2.61
N SER A 260 10.62 -1.19 2.07
CA SER A 260 10.85 -0.25 0.94
C SER A 260 11.76 0.91 1.34
N PHE A 261 11.76 1.26 2.63
CA PHE A 261 12.71 2.15 3.26
C PHE A 261 12.91 1.75 4.73
N PRO A 262 14.08 2.09 5.34
CA PRO A 262 14.31 1.84 6.75
C PRO A 262 13.31 2.56 7.66
N ASN A 263 13.03 1.96 8.80
CA ASN A 263 12.28 2.61 9.87
C ASN A 263 13.22 3.43 10.75
N HIS A 264 13.26 4.74 10.49
CA HIS A 264 13.93 5.73 11.35
C HIS A 264 12.93 6.56 12.17
N GLY A 265 11.67 6.13 12.24
CA GLY A 265 10.62 6.85 12.93
C GLY A 265 10.01 8.01 12.13
N MET A 266 9.36 8.89 12.88
CA MET A 266 8.53 9.99 12.41
C MET A 266 8.98 11.29 13.06
N LEU A 267 8.94 12.37 12.29
CA LEU A 267 9.09 13.73 12.79
C LEU A 267 7.74 14.42 12.78
N LEU A 268 7.36 15.00 13.92
CA LEU A 268 6.15 15.81 14.04
C LEU A 268 6.53 17.28 13.81
N LYS A 269 6.17 17.81 12.65
CA LYS A 269 6.50 19.18 12.25
C LYS A 269 5.34 20.12 12.59
N PRO A 270 5.48 21.00 13.60
CA PRO A 270 4.49 22.04 13.88
C PRO A 270 4.45 23.06 12.76
N THR A 271 3.27 23.65 12.51
CA THR A 271 3.11 24.83 11.64
C THR A 271 2.29 25.87 12.37
N ARG A 272 2.93 26.98 12.73
CA ARG A 272 2.43 28.09 13.56
C ARG A 272 1.97 27.69 14.97
N LEU A 273 2.32 26.48 15.42
CA LEU A 273 2.08 25.97 16.77
C LEU A 273 3.24 26.41 17.69
N VAL A 274 2.97 26.83 18.92
CA VAL A 274 4.01 27.31 19.85
C VAL A 274 3.77 26.74 21.24
N ASN A 275 4.83 26.23 21.88
CA ASN A 275 4.82 25.67 23.24
C ASN A 275 3.72 24.62 23.44
N ALA A 276 3.44 23.81 22.43
CA ALA A 276 2.50 22.71 22.57
C ALA A 276 3.24 21.49 23.12
N LEU A 277 2.74 20.94 24.22
CA LEU A 277 3.33 19.77 24.86
C LEU A 277 2.50 18.54 24.56
N PHE A 278 3.14 17.50 24.03
CA PHE A 278 2.56 16.19 23.77
C PHE A 278 3.15 15.16 24.71
N THR A 279 2.38 14.18 25.16
CA THR A 279 2.87 13.14 26.07
C THR A 279 3.95 12.29 25.39
N SER A 280 5.06 12.06 26.09
CA SER A 280 6.18 11.21 25.66
C SER A 280 5.93 9.74 26.04
N PHE A 281 6.80 8.82 25.61
CA PHE A 281 6.78 7.42 26.05
C PHE A 281 7.05 7.24 27.55
N ASN A 282 7.54 8.25 28.25
CA ASN A 282 7.70 8.27 29.71
C ASN A 282 6.43 8.73 30.44
N GLY A 283 5.43 9.28 29.74
CA GLY A 283 4.15 9.70 30.31
C GLY A 283 3.11 8.56 30.44
N ALA A 284 1.96 8.86 31.04
CA ALA A 284 0.87 7.90 31.22
C ALA A 284 0.08 7.64 29.92
N ASN A 285 -0.22 8.69 29.14
CA ASN A 285 -0.98 8.63 27.89
C ASN A 285 -0.05 8.60 26.67
N LYS A 286 0.81 7.57 26.64
CA LYS A 286 1.91 7.43 25.66
C LYS A 286 1.41 7.53 24.21
N PRO A 287 2.29 7.95 23.28
CA PRO A 287 2.04 7.77 21.86
C PRO A 287 1.77 6.31 21.54
N GLU A 288 0.84 6.06 20.61
CA GLU A 288 0.52 4.69 20.17
C GLU A 288 0.48 4.63 18.65
N LEU A 289 0.96 3.53 18.08
CA LEU A 289 0.75 3.21 16.68
C LEU A 289 -0.22 2.04 16.59
N ILE A 290 -1.44 2.33 16.14
CA ILE A 290 -2.54 1.37 16.02
C ILE A 290 -2.58 0.88 14.58
N VAL A 291 -2.28 -0.39 14.36
CA VAL A 291 -2.13 -0.98 13.03
C VAL A 291 -3.15 -2.10 12.83
N ARG A 292 -3.89 -2.03 11.73
CA ARG A 292 -4.75 -3.09 11.21
C ARG A 292 -4.15 -3.65 9.93
N TYR A 293 -3.96 -4.96 9.86
CA TYR A 293 -3.19 -5.58 8.80
C TYR A 293 -3.65 -7.02 8.49
N PHE A 294 -3.24 -7.50 7.31
CA PHE A 294 -3.32 -8.89 6.90
C PHE A 294 -1.93 -9.53 6.99
N LYS A 295 -1.81 -10.59 7.79
CA LYS A 295 -0.54 -11.28 7.98
C LYS A 295 -0.11 -11.95 6.68
N ARG A 296 1.17 -11.87 6.34
CA ARG A 296 1.73 -12.59 5.20
C ARG A 296 1.65 -14.10 5.46
N CYS A 297 1.22 -14.86 4.47
CA CYS A 297 1.32 -16.31 4.52
C CYS A 297 2.80 -16.73 4.60
N THR A 298 3.09 -17.86 5.25
CA THR A 298 4.43 -18.46 5.33
C THR A 298 4.52 -19.69 4.46
#